data_AF-A0A507QTW3-F1
#
_entry.id   AF-A0A507QTW3-F1
#
_cell.length_a   1.000
_cell.length_b   1.000
_cell.length_c   1.000
_cell.angle_alpha   90.00
_cell.angle_beta   90.00
_cell.angle_gamma   90.00
#
_symmetry.space_group_name_H-M   'P 1'
#
loop_
_entity.id
_entity.type
_entity.pdbx_description
1 polymer ?
#
loop_
_entity_poly.entity_id
_entity_poly.type
_entity_poly.pdbx_seq_one_letter_code
_entity_poly.pdbx_strand_id
1 'polypeptide(L)'
;MPPPQSLGSPDRPFAYFRGGVSWKCLSTDTETLGLDLFWPIKKEEENRNDRGNDMLAIEELRPLCAFHNLRVLKITGMMQSYQKYIWQTAWLNPNLEELELEMALEPCVRKNVVGGWPLIKGGWRQRDIHHEEPVYYGNNGTGILNRRFGIGEYLDKCSIEQAKLHAMTQGPTLSHLTVRRLTLTGFVVDADPFLLWFDPARLQRINFRDHCVDAGFYLRASMKGKVTVVYPRLIQENAVVGPGRRVELKDELKIVELRGGKKVSEKPYRAKQNPKWKGRDSKRKKKVNHPRSDGRLLTEKMNRDRFEDKHAHGLRESDSNHMESSQQ
;
A
#
# COMPACT_ATOMS: atom_id res chain seq x y z
N MET A 1 -33.54 -24.94 -5.79
CA MET A 1 -33.19 -23.63 -6.37
C MET A 1 -32.02 -23.07 -5.58
N PRO A 2 -30.97 -22.53 -6.21
CA PRO A 2 -29.99 -21.74 -5.45
C PRO A 2 -30.70 -20.52 -4.84
N PRO A 3 -30.32 -20.09 -3.63
CA PRO A 3 -30.93 -18.91 -3.01
C PRO A 3 -30.71 -17.68 -3.90
N PRO A 4 -31.63 -16.71 -3.90
CA PRO A 4 -31.44 -15.46 -4.63
C PRO A 4 -30.12 -14.84 -4.16
N GLN A 5 -29.19 -14.67 -5.09
CA GLN A 5 -27.89 -14.09 -4.80
C GLN A 5 -28.10 -12.67 -4.27
N SER A 6 -27.75 -12.45 -3.00
CA SER A 6 -27.86 -11.15 -2.36
C SER A 6 -26.92 -10.15 -3.05
N LEU A 7 -27.41 -8.93 -3.22
CA LEU A 7 -26.63 -7.81 -3.72
C LEU A 7 -25.44 -7.56 -2.78
N GLY A 8 -24.23 -7.40 -3.33
CA GLY A 8 -23.02 -7.22 -2.52
C GLY A 8 -22.42 -8.52 -1.98
N SER A 9 -22.56 -9.64 -2.68
CA SER A 9 -21.86 -10.89 -2.37
C SER A 9 -20.41 -10.87 -2.91
N PRO A 10 -19.51 -11.75 -2.45
CA PRO A 10 -18.15 -11.83 -2.98
C PRO A 10 -18.06 -12.17 -4.48
N ASP A 11 -19.01 -12.96 -4.99
CA ASP A 11 -19.09 -13.33 -6.42
C ASP A 11 -19.69 -12.23 -7.29
N ARG A 12 -20.53 -11.38 -6.68
CA ARG A 12 -21.11 -10.19 -7.32
C ARG A 12 -21.00 -9.00 -6.37
N PRO A 13 -19.79 -8.41 -6.24
CA PRO A 13 -19.57 -7.26 -5.38
C PRO A 13 -20.56 -6.15 -5.70
N PHE A 14 -20.90 -5.34 -4.71
CA PHE A 14 -21.79 -4.19 -4.89
C PHE A 14 -21.07 -3.19 -5.80
N ALA A 15 -21.36 -3.31 -7.10
CA ALA A 15 -20.78 -2.48 -8.14
C ALA A 15 -21.14 -1.03 -7.87
N TYR A 16 -20.18 -0.13 -8.12
CA TYR A 16 -20.40 1.30 -7.96
C TYR A 16 -20.83 1.70 -6.54
N PHE A 17 -20.26 1.09 -5.49
CA PHE A 17 -20.55 1.48 -4.12
C PHE A 17 -20.24 2.98 -3.89
N ARG A 18 -21.13 3.70 -3.20
CA ARG A 18 -21.05 5.17 -3.04
C ARG A 18 -20.96 5.66 -1.60
N GLY A 19 -20.82 4.76 -0.64
CA GLY A 19 -20.99 5.13 0.77
C GLY A 19 -22.40 5.64 1.04
N GLY A 20 -22.55 6.43 2.11
CA GLY A 20 -23.79 7.09 2.50
C GLY A 20 -25.01 6.15 2.48
N VAL A 21 -25.99 6.48 1.63
CA VAL A 21 -27.24 5.71 1.51
C VAL A 21 -27.05 4.28 1.02
N SER A 22 -25.95 3.98 0.33
CA SER A 22 -25.64 2.63 -0.18
C SER A 22 -25.52 1.60 0.96
N TRP A 23 -25.10 2.05 2.15
CA TRP A 23 -25.03 1.20 3.33
C TRP A 23 -26.40 0.70 3.79
N LYS A 24 -27.48 1.45 3.53
CA LYS A 24 -28.85 1.04 3.89
C LYS A 24 -29.36 -0.16 3.07
N CYS A 25 -28.70 -0.46 1.95
CA CYS A 25 -29.03 -1.60 1.11
C CYS A 25 -28.37 -2.90 1.57
N LEU A 26 -27.52 -2.84 2.60
CA LEU A 26 -26.73 -3.97 3.10
C LEU A 26 -27.17 -4.29 4.55
N SER A 27 -27.39 -5.57 4.83
CA SER A 27 -27.66 -6.03 6.20
C SER A 27 -26.35 -6.25 6.95
N THR A 28 -26.25 -5.70 8.16
CA THR A 28 -25.09 -5.86 9.06
C THR A 28 -24.91 -7.29 9.57
N ASP A 29 -25.96 -8.11 9.50
CA ASP A 29 -25.96 -9.50 9.99
C ASP A 29 -25.42 -10.51 8.96
N THR A 30 -25.03 -10.03 7.77
CA THR A 30 -24.51 -10.88 6.70
C THR A 30 -23.18 -11.54 7.09
N GLU A 31 -22.98 -12.77 6.64
CA GLU A 31 -21.70 -13.47 6.77
C GLU A 31 -20.73 -13.18 5.62
N THR A 32 -21.24 -12.68 4.49
CA THR A 32 -20.44 -12.44 3.30
C THR A 32 -20.72 -11.06 2.73
N LEU A 33 -19.66 -10.31 2.44
CA LEU A 33 -19.77 -8.97 1.88
C LEU A 33 -18.71 -8.75 0.79
N GLY A 34 -19.14 -8.24 -0.35
CA GLY A 34 -18.33 -7.83 -1.48
C GLY A 34 -18.65 -6.39 -1.88
N LEU A 35 -17.64 -5.52 -1.90
CA LEU A 35 -17.76 -4.12 -2.32
C LEU A 35 -16.79 -3.83 -3.48
N ASP A 36 -17.27 -3.07 -4.48
CA ASP A 36 -16.41 -2.47 -5.50
C ASP A 36 -16.40 -0.95 -5.31
N LEU A 37 -15.23 -0.43 -4.97
CA LEU A 37 -14.98 0.98 -4.66
C LEU A 37 -14.53 1.78 -5.87
N PHE A 38 -14.43 1.17 -7.06
CA PHE A 38 -13.93 1.86 -8.25
C PHE A 38 -14.88 2.98 -8.69
N TRP A 39 -14.28 4.11 -9.08
CA TRP A 39 -14.97 5.24 -9.67
C TRP A 39 -14.51 5.46 -11.12
N PRO A 40 -15.41 5.43 -12.12
CA PRO A 40 -15.04 5.85 -13.46
C PRO A 40 -14.70 7.34 -13.45
N ILE A 41 -13.49 7.70 -13.89
CA ILE A 41 -13.11 9.10 -14.12
C ILE A 41 -14.11 9.69 -15.11
N LYS A 42 -14.90 10.68 -14.69
CA LYS A 42 -15.85 11.35 -15.57
C LYS A 42 -15.08 12.06 -16.68
N LYS A 43 -15.16 11.54 -17.90
CA LYS A 43 -14.71 12.25 -19.10
C LYS A 43 -15.86 13.13 -19.56
N GLU A 44 -16.04 14.31 -18.97
CA GLU A 44 -16.69 15.46 -19.62
C GLU A 44 -16.57 16.71 -18.77
N GLU A 45 -16.24 17.81 -19.45
CA GLU A 45 -15.83 19.11 -18.95
C GLU A 45 -17.01 19.87 -18.33
N GLU A 46 -16.82 20.50 -17.16
CA GLU A 46 -17.38 21.82 -16.77
C GLU A 46 -17.18 22.05 -15.25
N ASN A 47 -15.94 22.33 -14.85
CA ASN A 47 -15.54 23.23 -13.77
C ASN A 47 -14.10 22.88 -13.36
N ARG A 48 -13.13 23.58 -13.94
CA ARG A 48 -11.69 23.44 -13.58
C ARG A 48 -11.38 23.81 -12.12
N ASN A 49 -12.41 24.19 -11.34
CA ASN A 49 -12.32 24.53 -9.93
C ASN A 49 -12.85 23.44 -9.00
N ASP A 50 -13.62 22.47 -9.51
CA ASP A 50 -13.98 21.29 -8.74
C ASP A 50 -13.03 20.17 -9.18
N ARG A 51 -11.87 20.09 -8.51
CA ARG A 51 -11.07 18.86 -8.47
C ARG A 51 -11.82 17.82 -7.64
N GLY A 52 -13.05 17.53 -8.09
CA GLY A 52 -13.97 16.59 -7.48
C GLY A 52 -13.21 15.30 -7.28
N ASN A 53 -13.10 14.91 -6.03
CA ASN A 53 -12.34 13.76 -5.60
C ASN A 53 -12.97 12.53 -6.26
N ASP A 54 -12.41 12.07 -7.39
CA ASP A 54 -12.80 10.85 -8.12
C ASP A 54 -12.54 9.57 -7.29
N MET A 55 -12.40 9.69 -5.96
CA MET A 55 -12.15 8.62 -5.02
C MET A 55 -13.15 8.71 -3.87
N LEU A 56 -13.74 7.56 -3.50
CA LEU A 56 -14.59 7.46 -2.33
C LEU A 56 -13.83 7.92 -1.09
N ALA A 57 -14.32 8.91 -0.35
CA ALA A 57 -13.65 9.40 0.85
C ALA A 57 -13.44 8.26 1.87
N ILE A 58 -12.30 8.25 2.57
CA ILE A 58 -11.94 7.16 3.49
C ILE A 58 -13.04 6.95 4.55
N GLU A 59 -13.61 8.04 5.07
CA GLU A 59 -14.65 8.04 6.09
C GLU A 59 -15.98 7.42 5.64
N GLU A 60 -16.23 7.34 4.32
CA GLU A 60 -17.41 6.64 3.79
C GLU A 60 -17.34 5.13 4.00
N LEU A 61 -16.15 4.57 4.25
CA LEU A 61 -15.98 3.15 4.58
C LEU A 61 -16.16 2.86 6.08
N ARG A 62 -16.26 3.88 6.94
CA ARG A 62 -16.44 3.71 8.39
C ARG A 62 -17.59 2.76 8.78
N PRO A 63 -18.77 2.78 8.13
CA PRO A 63 -19.87 1.89 8.49
C PRO A 63 -19.58 0.39 8.28
N LEU A 64 -18.53 0.03 7.55
CA LEU A 64 -18.05 -1.35 7.45
C LEU A 64 -17.78 -1.96 8.83
N CYS A 65 -17.33 -1.15 9.80
CA CYS A 65 -17.07 -1.61 11.17
C CYS A 65 -18.33 -2.00 11.96
N ALA A 66 -19.54 -1.72 11.45
CA ALA A 66 -20.80 -2.13 12.09
C ALA A 66 -21.20 -3.59 11.77
N PHE A 67 -20.45 -4.26 10.88
CA PHE A 67 -20.67 -5.66 10.54
C PHE A 67 -19.86 -6.52 11.53
N HIS A 68 -20.53 -7.41 12.25
CA HIS A 68 -19.92 -8.23 13.32
C HIS A 68 -20.02 -9.75 13.08
N ASN A 69 -20.62 -10.17 11.97
CA ASN A 69 -20.80 -11.58 11.61
C ASN A 69 -20.06 -11.98 10.32
N LEU A 70 -19.16 -11.14 9.79
CA LEU A 70 -18.46 -11.41 8.54
C LEU A 70 -17.51 -12.61 8.68
N ARG A 71 -17.66 -13.54 7.74
CA ARG A 71 -16.77 -14.67 7.46
C ARG A 71 -15.99 -14.46 6.17
N VAL A 72 -16.55 -13.73 5.22
CA VAL A 72 -15.91 -13.37 3.95
C VAL A 72 -16.07 -11.88 3.69
N LEU A 73 -14.96 -11.18 3.47
CA LEU A 73 -14.94 -9.79 3.04
C LEU A 73 -14.10 -9.64 1.78
N LYS A 74 -14.70 -9.08 0.73
CA LYS A 74 -14.03 -8.74 -0.53
C LYS A 74 -14.19 -7.26 -0.83
N ILE A 75 -13.08 -6.56 -1.02
CA ILE A 75 -13.07 -5.15 -1.39
C ILE A 75 -12.18 -4.99 -2.61
N THR A 76 -12.79 -4.53 -3.70
CA THR A 76 -12.16 -4.38 -5.02
C THR A 76 -12.19 -2.93 -5.47
N GLY A 77 -11.40 -2.59 -6.49
CA GLY A 77 -11.43 -1.27 -7.08
C GLY A 77 -10.89 -0.15 -6.19
N MET A 78 -10.06 -0.47 -5.19
CA MET A 78 -9.54 0.53 -4.27
C MET A 78 -8.58 1.49 -5.00
N MET A 79 -8.90 2.79 -4.99
CA MET A 79 -8.05 3.84 -5.60
C MET A 79 -7.12 4.52 -4.58
N GLN A 80 -7.37 4.32 -3.30
CA GLN A 80 -6.55 4.77 -2.18
C GLN A 80 -6.60 3.74 -1.04
N SER A 81 -5.74 3.91 -0.03
CA SER A 81 -5.75 3.05 1.15
C SER A 81 -7.05 3.23 1.95
N TYR A 82 -7.73 2.11 2.18
CA TYR A 82 -8.85 2.01 3.12
C TYR A 82 -8.52 1.10 4.31
N GLN A 83 -7.24 0.74 4.48
CA GLN A 83 -6.77 -0.23 5.49
C GLN A 83 -7.26 0.09 6.91
N LYS A 84 -7.39 1.38 7.26
CA LYS A 84 -7.94 1.83 8.55
C LYS A 84 -9.24 1.10 8.92
N TYR A 85 -10.24 1.13 8.04
CA TYR A 85 -11.56 0.55 8.31
C TYR A 85 -11.65 -0.93 7.96
N ILE A 86 -10.87 -1.38 6.97
CA ILE A 86 -10.80 -2.80 6.58
C ILE A 86 -10.22 -3.64 7.71
N TRP A 87 -9.08 -3.24 8.27
CA TRP A 87 -8.46 -3.99 9.36
C TRP A 87 -9.25 -3.86 10.66
N GLN A 88 -9.89 -2.71 10.92
CA GLN A 88 -10.72 -2.56 12.10
C GLN A 88 -11.90 -3.54 12.03
N THR A 89 -12.53 -3.65 10.86
CA THR A 89 -13.57 -4.65 10.60
C THR A 89 -13.04 -6.07 10.79
N ALA A 90 -11.84 -6.38 10.29
CA ALA A 90 -11.24 -7.70 10.50
C ALA A 90 -11.03 -8.04 11.99
N TRP A 91 -10.63 -7.06 12.82
CA TRP A 91 -10.51 -7.25 14.26
C TRP A 91 -11.86 -7.41 14.97
N LEU A 92 -12.91 -6.75 14.49
CA LEU A 92 -14.27 -6.85 15.01
C LEU A 92 -15.00 -8.14 14.60
N ASN A 93 -14.43 -8.92 13.68
CA ASN A 93 -14.99 -10.16 13.17
C ASN A 93 -14.04 -11.33 13.46
N PRO A 94 -14.07 -11.93 14.67
CA PRO A 94 -13.17 -13.02 15.05
C PRO A 94 -13.35 -14.29 14.21
N ASN A 95 -14.47 -14.40 13.49
CA ASN A 95 -14.77 -15.49 12.57
C ASN A 95 -14.49 -15.16 11.11
N LEU A 96 -13.84 -14.03 10.80
CA LEU A 96 -13.44 -13.69 9.43
C LEU A 96 -12.43 -14.71 8.90
N GLU A 97 -12.84 -15.49 7.90
CA GLU A 97 -12.02 -16.56 7.32
C GLU A 97 -11.34 -16.12 6.02
N GLU A 98 -12.00 -15.27 5.23
CA GLU A 98 -11.52 -14.85 3.92
C GLU A 98 -11.50 -13.34 3.79
N LEU A 99 -10.36 -12.81 3.36
CA LEU A 99 -10.18 -11.40 3.05
C LEU A 99 -9.54 -11.24 1.67
N GLU A 100 -10.23 -10.56 0.76
CA GLU A 100 -9.74 -10.25 -0.58
C GLU A 100 -9.70 -8.74 -0.77
N LEU A 101 -8.50 -8.21 -1.04
CA LEU A 101 -8.25 -6.79 -1.23
C LEU A 101 -7.61 -6.54 -2.59
N GLU A 102 -8.23 -5.67 -3.38
CA GLU A 102 -7.76 -5.37 -4.73
C GLU A 102 -7.70 -3.87 -4.99
N MET A 103 -6.50 -3.41 -5.31
CA MET A 103 -6.25 -2.07 -5.82
C MET A 103 -6.68 -1.95 -7.28
N ALA A 104 -7.25 -0.80 -7.64
CA ALA A 104 -7.52 -0.45 -9.02
C ALA A 104 -6.25 -0.09 -9.81
N LEU A 105 -5.20 0.37 -9.10
CA LEU A 105 -3.94 0.82 -9.70
C LEU A 105 -2.76 0.01 -9.17
N GLU A 106 -1.81 -0.30 -10.05
CA GLU A 106 -0.58 -0.98 -9.67
C GLU A 106 0.38 -0.07 -8.87
N PRO A 107 1.18 -0.62 -7.94
CA PRO A 107 2.24 0.12 -7.28
C PRO A 107 3.30 0.63 -8.25
N CYS A 108 3.66 1.90 -8.12
CA CYS A 108 4.73 2.55 -8.86
C CYS A 108 5.97 2.68 -7.96
N VAL A 109 6.90 1.73 -8.07
CA VAL A 109 8.10 1.66 -7.21
C VAL A 109 9.32 2.32 -7.88
N ARG A 110 10.07 3.12 -7.12
CA ARG A 110 11.28 3.83 -7.57
C ARG A 110 12.48 2.87 -7.57
N LYS A 111 12.69 2.18 -8.70
CA LYS A 111 13.76 1.19 -8.89
C LYS A 111 15.15 1.64 -8.42
N ASN A 112 15.50 2.91 -8.63
CA ASN A 112 16.81 3.47 -8.26
C ASN A 112 17.05 3.55 -6.75
N VAL A 113 16.00 3.45 -5.91
CA VAL A 113 16.10 3.55 -4.45
C VAL A 113 16.02 2.18 -3.79
N VAL A 114 15.10 1.32 -4.26
CA VAL A 114 14.83 0.02 -3.64
C VAL A 114 15.66 -1.13 -4.21
N GLY A 115 16.52 -0.87 -5.19
CA GLY A 115 17.40 -1.90 -5.77
C GLY A 115 16.66 -2.96 -6.60
N GLY A 116 15.43 -2.70 -7.04
CA GLY A 116 14.68 -3.59 -7.92
C GLY A 116 13.84 -4.66 -7.21
N TRP A 117 13.03 -4.28 -6.21
CA TRP A 117 11.99 -5.13 -5.65
C TRP A 117 11.21 -5.87 -6.76
N PRO A 118 11.15 -7.21 -6.72
CA PRO A 118 10.54 -7.99 -7.80
C PRO A 118 9.02 -8.02 -7.66
N LEU A 119 8.35 -8.23 -8.79
CA LEU A 119 6.95 -8.62 -8.79
C LEU A 119 6.82 -10.07 -8.30
N ILE A 120 5.78 -10.35 -7.52
CA ILE A 120 5.43 -11.69 -7.04
C ILE A 120 4.71 -12.45 -8.16
N LYS A 121 5.46 -12.87 -9.18
CA LYS A 121 4.94 -13.61 -10.33
C LYS A 121 6.02 -14.47 -11.00
N GLY A 122 5.60 -15.40 -11.86
CA GLY A 122 6.47 -16.25 -12.65
C GLY A 122 7.45 -17.07 -11.81
N GLY A 123 8.74 -16.85 -12.06
CA GLY A 123 9.85 -17.50 -11.37
C GLY A 123 10.21 -16.91 -9.99
N TRP A 124 9.40 -15.98 -9.46
CA TRP A 124 9.61 -15.45 -8.11
C TRP A 124 9.70 -16.58 -7.08
N ARG A 125 10.56 -16.39 -6.06
CA ARG A 125 10.75 -17.31 -4.95
C ARG A 125 10.68 -16.53 -3.66
N GLN A 126 9.92 -17.04 -2.70
CA GLN A 126 9.88 -16.50 -1.36
C GLN A 126 11.29 -16.54 -0.76
N ARG A 127 11.67 -15.48 -0.05
CA ARG A 127 12.95 -15.44 0.65
C ARG A 127 12.96 -16.41 1.83
N ASP A 128 14.15 -16.88 2.16
CA ASP A 128 14.38 -17.57 3.42
C ASP A 128 14.31 -16.58 4.59
N ILE A 129 14.23 -17.12 5.82
CA ILE A 129 14.15 -16.30 7.03
C ILE A 129 15.37 -15.40 7.08
N HIS A 130 15.15 -14.08 7.06
CA HIS A 130 16.22 -13.10 7.20
C HIS A 130 16.42 -12.78 8.69
N HIS A 131 17.69 -12.75 9.12
CA HIS A 131 18.10 -12.32 10.46
C HIS A 131 18.45 -10.82 10.54
N GLU A 132 18.23 -10.08 9.46
CA GLU A 132 18.44 -8.62 9.43
C GLU A 132 17.23 -7.90 10.03
N GLU A 133 17.47 -6.73 10.62
CA GLU A 133 16.40 -5.91 11.21
C GLU A 133 15.37 -5.51 10.13
N PRO A 134 14.07 -5.76 10.34
CA PRO A 134 13.04 -5.37 9.40
C PRO A 134 13.01 -3.85 9.21
N VAL A 135 13.06 -3.41 7.95
CA VAL A 135 12.95 -1.99 7.61
C VAL A 135 11.49 -1.67 7.29
N TYR A 136 10.91 -0.72 8.03
CA TYR A 136 9.56 -0.26 7.75
C TYR A 136 9.52 0.65 6.51
N TYR A 137 8.73 0.26 5.49
CA TYR A 137 8.63 0.99 4.23
C TYR A 137 7.34 1.82 4.09
N GLY A 138 6.42 1.71 5.05
CA GLY A 138 5.15 2.42 5.05
C GLY A 138 5.27 3.90 5.40
N ASN A 139 4.15 4.61 5.24
CA ASN A 139 4.03 6.02 5.55
C ASN A 139 3.20 6.21 6.83
N ASN A 140 3.83 6.11 7.99
CA ASN A 140 3.24 6.40 9.30
C ASN A 140 1.91 5.66 9.58
N GLY A 141 1.78 4.39 9.22
CA GLY A 141 0.59 3.58 9.49
C GLY A 141 -0.62 3.88 8.59
N THR A 142 -0.44 4.64 7.51
CA THR A 142 -1.53 5.03 6.61
C THR A 142 -1.94 3.93 5.63
N GLY A 143 -1.21 2.81 5.54
CA GLY A 143 -1.42 1.79 4.50
C GLY A 143 -0.79 2.14 3.15
N ILE A 144 -0.08 3.27 3.07
CA ILE A 144 0.52 3.78 1.84
C ILE A 144 2.04 3.60 1.90
N LEU A 145 2.65 3.20 0.79
CA LEU A 145 4.10 3.16 0.65
C LEU A 145 4.72 4.55 0.85
N ASN A 146 5.83 4.66 1.58
CA ASN A 146 6.54 5.92 1.73
C ASN A 146 6.98 6.46 0.35
N ARG A 147 6.73 7.76 0.09
CA ARG A 147 7.03 8.43 -1.18
C ARG A 147 8.49 8.34 -1.62
N ARG A 148 9.41 8.09 -0.68
CA ARG A 148 10.81 7.81 -0.96
C ARG A 148 10.98 6.54 -1.81
N PHE A 149 10.17 5.52 -1.57
CA PHE A 149 10.26 4.21 -2.23
C PHE A 149 9.30 4.10 -3.42
N GLY A 150 8.17 4.81 -3.42
CA GLY A 150 7.23 4.78 -4.52
C GLY A 150 5.87 5.37 -4.17
N ILE A 151 4.85 5.02 -4.96
CA ILE A 151 3.44 5.31 -4.72
C ILE A 151 2.68 4.01 -4.90
N GLY A 152 1.81 3.66 -3.95
CA GLY A 152 1.02 2.45 -4.01
C GLY A 152 0.59 2.00 -2.63
N GLU A 153 -0.25 0.98 -2.62
CA GLU A 153 -0.72 0.34 -1.39
C GLU A 153 0.40 -0.51 -0.80
N TYR A 154 0.65 -0.34 0.49
CA TYR A 154 1.64 -1.10 1.24
C TYR A 154 0.92 -1.83 2.37
N LEU A 155 1.08 -3.15 2.47
CA LEU A 155 0.47 -3.92 3.54
C LEU A 155 1.11 -3.53 4.88
N ASP A 156 0.43 -2.69 5.65
CA ASP A 156 1.08 -1.87 6.66
C ASP A 156 0.83 -2.41 8.06
N LYS A 157 1.90 -2.93 8.68
CA LYS A 157 1.85 -3.48 10.05
C LYS A 157 1.31 -2.46 11.07
N CYS A 158 1.65 -1.18 10.91
CA CYS A 158 1.22 -0.13 11.82
C CYS A 158 -0.26 0.21 11.58
N SER A 159 -0.74 0.13 10.33
CA SER A 159 -2.16 0.32 10.04
C SER A 159 -3.02 -0.78 10.69
N ILE A 160 -2.57 -2.03 10.62
CA ILE A 160 -3.23 -3.18 11.28
C ILE A 160 -3.26 -3.01 12.80
N GLU A 161 -2.15 -2.55 13.39
CA GLU A 161 -2.03 -2.28 14.83
C GLU A 161 -2.98 -1.17 15.30
N GLN A 162 -2.97 -0.01 14.63
CA GLN A 162 -3.86 1.11 14.97
C GLN A 162 -5.32 0.70 14.83
N ALA A 163 -5.66 -0.07 13.81
CA ALA A 163 -6.99 -0.62 13.64
C ALA A 163 -7.40 -1.56 14.79
N LYS A 164 -6.45 -2.34 15.35
CA LYS A 164 -6.69 -3.16 16.55
C LYS A 164 -7.02 -2.27 17.75
N LEU A 165 -6.24 -1.22 17.98
CA LEU A 165 -6.48 -0.27 19.08
C LEU A 165 -7.88 0.36 18.96
N HIS A 166 -8.31 0.72 17.75
CA HIS A 166 -9.66 1.23 17.51
C HIS A 166 -10.76 0.16 17.67
N ALA A 167 -10.50 -1.10 17.32
CA ALA A 167 -11.44 -2.19 17.56
C ALA A 167 -11.58 -2.48 19.07
N MET A 168 -10.49 -2.38 19.83
CA MET A 168 -10.50 -2.55 21.28
C MET A 168 -11.38 -1.55 22.03
N THR A 169 -11.62 -0.36 21.47
CA THR A 169 -12.57 0.60 22.07
C THR A 169 -14.03 0.17 21.91
N GLN A 170 -14.32 -0.84 21.10
CA GLN A 170 -15.68 -1.36 20.87
C GLN A 170 -15.91 -2.73 21.54
N GLY A 171 -14.84 -3.40 21.97
CA GLY A 171 -14.93 -4.67 22.69
C GLY A 171 -13.61 -5.44 22.70
N PRO A 172 -13.58 -6.61 23.37
CA PRO A 172 -12.40 -7.47 23.36
C PRO A 172 -12.02 -7.89 21.94
N THR A 173 -10.72 -7.85 21.64
CA THR A 173 -10.17 -8.37 20.38
C THR A 173 -9.23 -9.53 20.66
N LEU A 174 -9.04 -10.39 19.66
CA LEU A 174 -8.06 -11.48 19.74
C LEU A 174 -6.63 -10.94 19.67
N SER A 175 -5.66 -11.75 20.08
CA SER A 175 -4.24 -11.38 19.97
C SER A 175 -3.80 -11.26 18.51
N HIS A 176 -4.34 -12.12 17.64
CA HIS A 176 -4.03 -12.22 16.21
C HIS A 176 -5.30 -12.27 15.35
N LEU A 177 -5.16 -11.88 14.09
CA LEU A 177 -6.16 -12.02 13.05
C LEU A 177 -6.39 -13.50 12.73
N THR A 178 -7.65 -13.83 12.51
CA THR A 178 -8.15 -15.20 12.34
C THR A 178 -8.35 -15.64 10.89
N VAL A 179 -7.99 -14.75 9.97
CA VAL A 179 -8.06 -14.92 8.51
C VAL A 179 -7.31 -16.20 8.10
N ARG A 180 -8.01 -17.08 7.39
CA ARG A 180 -7.45 -18.32 6.82
C ARG A 180 -6.92 -18.10 5.42
N ARG A 181 -7.60 -17.26 4.63
CA ARG A 181 -7.27 -16.97 3.23
C ARG A 181 -7.17 -15.47 3.02
N LEU A 182 -5.96 -14.99 2.73
CA LEU A 182 -5.72 -13.61 2.34
C LEU A 182 -5.42 -13.55 0.85
N THR A 183 -6.17 -12.77 0.09
CA THR A 183 -5.92 -12.48 -1.32
C THR A 183 -5.60 -11.01 -1.50
N LEU A 184 -4.48 -10.69 -2.16
CA LEU A 184 -4.03 -9.33 -2.40
C LEU A 184 -3.74 -9.11 -3.88
N THR A 185 -4.21 -7.99 -4.44
CA THR A 185 -3.91 -7.53 -5.80
C THR A 185 -3.35 -6.10 -5.74
N GLY A 186 -2.18 -5.86 -6.33
CA GLY A 186 -1.58 -4.52 -6.38
C GLY A 186 -1.02 -4.00 -5.05
N PHE A 187 -0.52 -4.88 -4.18
CA PHE A 187 0.08 -4.49 -2.90
C PHE A 187 1.62 -4.59 -2.93
N VAL A 188 2.29 -3.69 -2.22
CA VAL A 188 3.68 -3.85 -1.80
C VAL A 188 3.70 -4.56 -0.46
N VAL A 189 4.46 -5.65 -0.36
CA VAL A 189 4.35 -6.59 0.75
C VAL A 189 5.72 -6.95 1.31
N ASP A 190 5.86 -6.88 2.63
CA ASP A 190 6.95 -7.48 3.38
C ASP A 190 6.42 -8.50 4.40
N ALA A 191 7.31 -9.01 5.27
CA ALA A 191 6.96 -10.06 6.21
C ALA A 191 6.16 -9.55 7.43
N ASP A 192 6.36 -8.30 7.85
CA ASP A 192 5.99 -7.84 9.19
C ASP A 192 4.50 -8.02 9.53
N PRO A 193 3.53 -7.68 8.64
CA PRO A 193 2.12 -7.94 8.89
C PRO A 193 1.85 -9.40 9.29
N PHE A 194 2.46 -10.36 8.59
CA PHE A 194 2.29 -11.79 8.83
C PHE A 194 2.99 -12.28 10.10
N LEU A 195 4.13 -11.69 10.43
CA LEU A 195 4.90 -12.03 11.62
C LEU A 195 4.29 -11.48 12.91
N LEU A 196 3.58 -10.35 12.81
CA LEU A 196 3.03 -9.68 13.99
C LEU A 196 1.56 -9.99 14.21
N TRP A 197 0.75 -10.04 13.14
CA TRP A 197 -0.70 -9.92 13.29
C TRP A 197 -1.49 -11.12 12.81
N PHE A 198 -0.96 -11.99 11.95
CA PHE A 198 -1.68 -13.17 11.50
C PHE A 198 -1.38 -14.37 12.40
N ASP A 199 -2.43 -15.11 12.77
CA ASP A 199 -2.31 -16.33 13.57
C ASP A 199 -1.64 -17.46 12.75
N PRO A 200 -0.45 -17.95 13.16
CA PRO A 200 0.27 -19.02 12.46
C PRO A 200 -0.47 -20.35 12.39
N ALA A 201 -1.41 -20.61 13.31
CA ALA A 201 -2.21 -21.83 13.34
C ALA A 201 -3.45 -21.75 12.45
N ARG A 202 -3.92 -20.52 12.13
CA ARG A 202 -5.13 -20.31 11.33
C ARG A 202 -4.87 -19.89 9.90
N LEU A 203 -3.83 -19.10 9.63
CA LEU A 203 -3.51 -18.71 8.26
C LEU A 203 -3.14 -19.96 7.46
N GLN A 204 -3.83 -20.19 6.34
CA GLN A 204 -3.63 -21.38 5.50
C GLN A 204 -3.16 -21.00 4.10
N ARG A 205 -3.61 -19.85 3.57
CA ARG A 205 -3.28 -19.44 2.21
C ARG A 205 -3.07 -17.93 2.11
N ILE A 206 -2.03 -17.55 1.39
CA ILE A 206 -1.80 -16.19 0.90
C ILE A 206 -1.78 -16.26 -0.62
N ASN A 207 -2.68 -15.52 -1.27
CA ASN A 207 -2.80 -15.47 -2.72
C ASN A 207 -2.42 -14.08 -3.22
N PHE A 208 -1.22 -13.94 -3.75
CA PHE A 208 -0.79 -12.72 -4.42
C PHE A 208 -1.25 -12.78 -5.88
N ARG A 209 -2.23 -11.96 -6.24
CA ARG A 209 -2.64 -11.75 -7.63
C ARG A 209 -1.71 -10.72 -8.30
N ASP A 210 -2.15 -10.22 -9.45
CA ASP A 210 -1.36 -9.34 -10.30
C ASP A 210 -0.85 -8.09 -9.56
N HIS A 211 0.30 -7.60 -10.03
CA HIS A 211 0.94 -6.36 -9.58
C HIS A 211 1.39 -6.32 -8.11
N CYS A 212 1.37 -7.43 -7.37
CA CYS A 212 1.98 -7.50 -6.05
C CYS A 212 3.52 -7.41 -6.13
N VAL A 213 4.14 -6.61 -5.26
CA VAL A 213 5.58 -6.36 -5.21
C VAL A 213 6.15 -6.87 -3.89
N ASP A 214 7.25 -7.63 -3.96
CA ASP A 214 7.97 -8.14 -2.80
C ASP A 214 9.02 -7.13 -2.29
N ALA A 215 8.72 -6.52 -1.15
CA ALA A 215 9.60 -5.61 -0.42
C ALA A 215 10.44 -6.31 0.67
N GLY A 216 10.38 -7.63 0.78
CA GLY A 216 10.99 -8.40 1.87
C GLY A 216 10.06 -9.46 2.45
N PHE A 217 9.17 -10.03 1.65
CA PHE A 217 8.20 -11.03 2.09
C PHE A 217 8.89 -12.37 2.40
N TYR A 218 8.66 -12.83 3.61
CA TYR A 218 8.95 -14.19 4.05
C TYR A 218 7.97 -14.59 5.15
N LEU A 219 7.92 -15.89 5.43
CA LEU A 219 7.15 -16.45 6.54
C LEU A 219 8.10 -17.07 7.56
N ARG A 220 7.79 -16.91 8.85
CA ARG A 220 8.49 -17.58 9.95
C ARG A 220 8.38 -19.10 9.87
N ALA A 221 9.28 -19.78 10.57
CA ALA A 221 9.38 -21.24 10.60
C ALA A 221 8.05 -21.94 10.96
N SER A 222 7.27 -21.36 11.89
CA SER A 222 5.97 -21.94 12.30
C SER A 222 4.91 -21.94 11.20
N MET A 223 5.08 -21.09 10.17
CA MET A 223 4.18 -20.92 9.04
C MET A 223 4.73 -21.56 7.75
N LYS A 224 6.06 -21.64 7.61
CA LYS A 224 6.73 -22.25 6.46
C LYS A 224 6.32 -23.72 6.33
N GLY A 225 5.88 -24.13 5.14
CA GLY A 225 5.39 -25.48 4.86
C GLY A 225 3.94 -25.75 5.30
N LYS A 226 3.33 -24.89 6.12
CA LYS A 226 1.90 -24.97 6.49
C LYS A 226 1.03 -24.00 5.70
N VAL A 227 1.54 -22.78 5.51
CA VAL A 227 0.87 -21.74 4.73
C VAL A 227 1.23 -21.90 3.26
N THR A 228 0.22 -22.04 2.41
CA THR A 228 0.39 -22.09 0.96
C THR A 228 0.45 -20.67 0.40
N VAL A 229 1.54 -20.33 -0.29
CA VAL A 229 1.68 -19.06 -1.01
C VAL A 229 1.43 -19.30 -2.50
N VAL A 230 0.39 -18.68 -3.04
CA VAL A 230 -0.06 -18.80 -4.43
C VAL A 230 0.17 -17.48 -5.15
N TYR A 231 0.61 -17.55 -6.41
CA TYR A 231 0.83 -16.40 -7.27
C TYR A 231 0.81 -16.80 -8.76
N PRO A 232 0.53 -15.86 -9.69
CA PRO A 232 0.55 -16.12 -11.12
C PRO A 232 1.90 -16.70 -11.58
N ARG A 233 1.90 -17.95 -12.07
CA ARG A 233 3.07 -18.63 -12.63
C ARG A 233 3.27 -18.34 -14.12
N LEU A 234 2.16 -18.17 -14.83
CA LEU A 234 2.13 -17.90 -16.26
C LEU A 234 1.95 -16.41 -16.46
N ILE A 235 3.00 -15.77 -16.96
CA ILE A 235 2.88 -14.44 -17.52
C ILE A 235 2.36 -14.64 -18.94
N GLN A 236 1.03 -14.60 -19.14
CA GLN A 236 0.53 -14.25 -20.46
C GLN A 236 0.81 -12.76 -20.65
N GLU A 237 2.07 -12.47 -20.95
CA GLU A 237 2.43 -11.24 -21.62
C GLU A 237 1.78 -11.35 -23.01
N ASN A 238 0.50 -10.99 -23.10
CA ASN A 238 0.00 -10.28 -24.28
C ASN A 238 0.64 -8.88 -24.28
N ALA A 239 1.96 -8.81 -24.04
CA ALA A 239 2.74 -7.74 -24.57
C ALA A 239 2.50 -7.86 -26.06
N VAL A 240 1.97 -6.79 -26.65
CA VAL A 240 2.30 -6.47 -28.03
C VAL A 240 3.82 -6.30 -28.04
N VAL A 241 4.55 -7.43 -28.05
CA VAL A 241 5.95 -7.51 -28.42
C VAL A 241 5.98 -7.37 -29.93
N GLY A 242 5.49 -6.24 -30.43
CA GLY A 242 6.17 -5.64 -31.55
C GLY A 242 7.54 -5.22 -31.00
N PRO A 243 8.66 -5.47 -31.70
CA PRO A 243 9.93 -4.90 -31.28
C PRO A 243 9.71 -3.39 -31.14
N GLY A 244 9.79 -2.88 -29.90
CA GLY A 244 9.73 -1.46 -29.63
C GLY A 244 10.92 -0.83 -30.33
N ARG A 245 10.72 -0.39 -31.58
CA ARG A 245 11.75 0.26 -32.38
C ARG A 245 12.05 1.59 -31.72
N ARG A 246 13.33 1.89 -31.49
CA ARG A 246 13.76 3.27 -31.18
C ARG A 246 13.33 4.15 -32.34
N VAL A 247 12.33 4.99 -32.09
CA VAL A 247 11.89 6.00 -33.02
C VAL A 247 12.78 7.23 -32.84
N GLU A 248 13.53 7.59 -33.87
CA GLU A 248 14.12 8.93 -33.93
C GLU A 248 13.00 9.93 -34.20
N LEU A 249 12.55 10.61 -33.13
CA LEU A 249 11.43 11.56 -33.19
C LEU A 249 11.57 12.59 -34.32
N LYS A 250 12.80 12.99 -34.67
CA LYS A 250 13.05 13.94 -35.76
C LYS A 250 12.63 13.42 -37.14
N ASP A 251 12.70 12.12 -37.34
CA ASP A 251 12.46 11.48 -38.64
C ASP A 251 11.01 11.00 -38.77
N GLU A 252 10.32 10.78 -37.64
CA GLU A 252 8.97 10.20 -37.62
C GLU A 252 7.89 11.20 -37.19
N LEU A 253 8.25 12.35 -36.60
CA LEU A 253 7.28 13.42 -36.31
C LEU A 253 6.72 14.01 -37.59
N LYS A 254 5.39 14.10 -37.63
CA LYS A 254 4.63 14.74 -38.70
C LYS A 254 3.75 15.84 -38.12
N ILE A 255 3.71 16.98 -38.78
CA ILE A 255 2.74 18.03 -38.50
C ILE A 255 1.50 17.72 -39.31
N VAL A 256 0.38 17.53 -38.61
CA VAL A 256 -0.94 17.38 -39.23
C VAL A 256 -1.74 18.66 -39.06
N GLU A 257 -2.39 19.12 -40.14
CA GLU A 257 -3.37 20.21 -40.07
C GLU A 257 -4.76 19.61 -40.02
N LEU A 258 -5.59 20.11 -39.10
CA LEU A 258 -6.97 19.68 -38.93
C LEU A 258 -7.91 20.86 -39.27
N ARG A 259 -8.98 20.60 -40.04
CA ARG A 259 -10.13 21.51 -40.19
C ARG A 259 -11.40 20.76 -39.89
N GLY A 260 -12.22 21.31 -38.99
CA GLY A 260 -13.46 20.65 -38.53
C GLY A 260 -13.22 19.26 -37.94
N GLY A 261 -12.09 19.05 -37.25
CA GLY A 261 -11.70 17.75 -36.69
C GLY A 261 -11.21 16.71 -37.69
N LYS A 262 -11.19 17.01 -39.00
CA LYS A 262 -10.67 16.12 -40.04
C LYS A 262 -9.27 16.55 -40.48
N LYS A 263 -8.40 15.57 -40.69
CA LYS A 263 -7.04 15.77 -41.22
C LYS A 263 -7.11 16.25 -42.66
N VAL A 264 -6.54 17.43 -42.91
CA VAL A 264 -6.51 18.06 -44.24
C VAL A 264 -5.10 18.16 -44.82
N SER A 265 -4.05 18.08 -44.00
CA SER A 265 -2.68 17.98 -44.51
C SER A 265 -1.74 17.23 -43.54
N GLU A 266 -0.64 16.70 -44.08
CA GLU A 266 0.45 16.07 -43.33
C GLU A 266 1.78 16.48 -43.94
N LYS A 267 2.75 16.92 -43.12
CA LYS A 267 4.11 17.21 -43.57
C LYS A 267 5.17 16.79 -42.54
N PRO A 268 6.39 16.44 -42.99
CA PRO A 268 7.49 16.07 -42.08
C PRO A 268 7.86 17.22 -41.15
N TYR A 269 8.15 16.90 -39.88
CA TYR A 269 8.63 17.88 -38.91
C TYR A 269 10.10 18.21 -39.17
N ARG A 270 10.38 19.34 -39.85
CA ARG A 270 11.75 19.84 -40.02
C ARG A 270 12.08 20.86 -38.94
N ALA A 271 12.86 20.43 -37.95
CA ALA A 271 13.41 21.29 -36.93
C ALA A 271 14.51 22.20 -37.52
N LYS A 272 14.14 23.29 -38.21
CA LYS A 272 15.02 24.46 -38.36
C LYS A 272 14.25 25.74 -38.71
N GLN A 273 14.45 26.70 -37.82
CA GLN A 273 14.22 28.14 -37.90
C GLN A 273 12.77 28.63 -37.82
N ASN A 274 12.30 28.84 -36.58
CA ASN A 274 11.60 30.08 -36.28
C ASN A 274 12.15 30.69 -34.98
N PRO A 275 12.51 31.99 -34.99
CA PRO A 275 12.99 32.71 -33.82
C PRO A 275 11.82 32.98 -32.87
N LYS A 276 12.12 33.03 -31.56
CA LYS A 276 11.20 33.35 -30.44
C LYS A 276 10.43 32.16 -29.85
N TRP A 277 11.16 31.26 -29.19
CA TRP A 277 10.68 30.65 -27.94
C TRP A 277 11.80 30.79 -26.89
N LYS A 278 11.71 31.82 -26.04
CA LYS A 278 12.57 31.96 -24.85
C LYS A 278 11.99 31.11 -23.72
N GLY A 279 12.36 29.83 -23.69
CA GLY A 279 12.26 28.99 -22.49
C GLY A 279 13.58 29.09 -21.71
N ARG A 280 13.51 29.45 -20.43
CA ARG A 280 14.67 29.71 -19.55
C ARG A 280 15.63 28.51 -19.51
N ASP A 281 16.81 28.69 -20.08
CA ASP A 281 17.97 27.82 -19.91
C ASP A 281 18.56 28.07 -18.51
N SER A 282 18.53 27.07 -17.61
CA SER A 282 19.36 27.01 -16.41
C SER A 282 20.34 25.83 -16.52
N LYS A 283 21.27 25.92 -17.49
CA LYS A 283 22.46 25.07 -17.54
C LYS A 283 23.50 25.56 -16.54
N ARG A 284 23.55 24.95 -15.35
CA ARG A 284 24.75 24.94 -14.51
C ARG A 284 25.82 24.07 -15.20
N LYS A 285 26.78 24.73 -15.84
CA LYS A 285 28.00 24.10 -16.38
C LYS A 285 28.89 23.63 -15.21
N LYS A 286 29.16 22.32 -15.14
CA LYS A 286 30.31 21.77 -14.40
C LYS A 286 31.59 22.28 -15.07
N LYS A 287 32.40 23.05 -14.35
CA LYS A 287 33.81 23.29 -14.69
C LYS A 287 34.65 22.26 -13.95
N VAL A 288 35.36 21.44 -14.72
CA VAL A 288 36.47 20.61 -14.25
C VAL A 288 37.69 21.51 -14.20
N ASN A 289 38.35 21.60 -13.05
CA ASN A 289 39.72 22.09 -12.92
C ASN A 289 40.47 21.14 -11.98
N HIS A 290 41.56 20.57 -12.47
CA HIS A 290 42.69 20.08 -11.67
C HIS A 290 43.83 21.08 -11.91
N PRO A 291 44.64 21.41 -10.89
CA PRO A 291 45.84 20.59 -10.69
C PRO A 291 46.36 20.45 -9.23
N ARG A 292 47.00 19.29 -9.03
CA ARG A 292 48.27 18.98 -8.32
C ARG A 292 48.53 19.40 -6.86
N SER A 293 48.66 18.34 -6.04
CA SER A 293 49.72 18.03 -5.06
C SER A 293 50.25 19.12 -4.13
N ASP A 294 49.98 18.98 -2.83
CA ASP A 294 51.05 18.69 -1.87
C ASP A 294 50.48 18.13 -0.55
N GLY A 295 51.24 17.22 0.07
CA GLY A 295 50.81 16.40 1.19
C GLY A 295 50.89 17.07 2.56
N ARG A 296 50.12 16.52 3.51
CA ARG A 296 50.59 16.24 4.87
C ARG A 296 49.59 15.32 5.57
N LEU A 297 50.14 14.23 6.13
CA LEU A 297 49.51 13.47 7.20
C LEU A 297 49.13 14.41 8.35
N LEU A 298 47.99 14.15 9.00
CA LEU A 298 47.87 14.23 10.46
C LEU A 298 46.69 13.36 10.91
N THR A 299 47.01 12.53 11.88
CA THR A 299 46.22 11.53 12.58
C THR A 299 45.37 12.16 13.70
N GLU A 300 44.48 11.32 14.24
CA GLU A 300 43.96 11.30 15.63
C GLU A 300 42.55 11.85 15.96
N LYS A 301 41.74 10.88 16.41
CA LYS A 301 40.99 10.79 17.68
C LYS A 301 39.70 11.59 17.90
N MET A 302 38.68 10.77 18.22
CA MET A 302 37.71 10.88 19.33
C MET A 302 37.15 12.26 19.65
N ASN A 303 35.83 12.38 19.57
CA ASN A 303 35.09 12.70 20.79
C ASN A 303 33.69 12.11 20.82
N ARG A 304 33.49 11.36 21.91
CA ARG A 304 32.25 10.89 22.50
C ARG A 304 31.64 12.07 23.28
N ASP A 305 30.35 11.96 23.57
CA ASP A 305 29.59 12.69 24.59
C ASP A 305 29.10 14.11 24.28
N ARG A 306 27.78 14.18 24.09
CA ARG A 306 26.89 15.15 24.75
C ARG A 306 25.44 14.77 24.50
N PHE A 307 24.72 14.32 25.53
CA PHE A 307 23.39 14.79 25.95
C PHE A 307 22.73 13.80 26.92
N GLU A 308 23.10 13.89 28.20
CA GLU A 308 22.19 13.90 29.35
C GLU A 308 22.70 15.09 30.18
N ASP A 309 21.90 16.00 30.73
CA ASP A 309 20.97 15.75 31.83
C ASP A 309 20.29 17.09 32.15
N LYS A 310 18.98 17.15 32.45
CA LYS A 310 18.31 18.18 33.30
C LYS A 310 16.83 17.82 33.53
N HIS A 311 16.53 17.09 34.59
CA HIS A 311 15.76 17.56 35.76
C HIS A 311 15.17 16.39 36.55
N ALA A 312 15.85 16.02 37.63
CA ALA A 312 15.23 15.45 38.82
C ALA A 312 15.80 16.17 40.06
N HIS A 313 14.92 16.86 40.79
CA HIS A 313 15.01 17.22 42.19
C HIS A 313 13.53 17.20 42.63
N GLY A 314 13.07 16.47 43.64
CA GLY A 314 13.71 15.84 44.79
C GLY A 314 12.81 16.10 46.00
N LEU A 315 12.69 15.12 46.90
CA LEU A 315 12.37 15.18 48.35
C LEU A 315 11.75 13.82 48.74
N ARG A 316 12.55 12.87 49.23
CA ARG A 316 13.07 12.65 50.60
C ARG A 316 12.10 11.90 51.52
N GLU A 317 12.62 10.77 51.98
CA GLU A 317 12.15 9.84 53.00
C GLU A 317 12.11 10.44 54.40
N SER A 318 11.28 9.84 55.26
CA SER A 318 11.69 9.33 56.58
C SER A 318 10.61 8.41 57.16
N ASP A 319 10.91 7.11 57.25
CA ASP A 319 10.85 6.19 58.41
C ASP A 319 9.84 6.50 59.54
N SER A 320 9.09 5.56 60.16
CA SER A 320 9.40 4.17 60.54
C SER A 320 8.20 3.49 61.24
N ASN A 321 8.18 2.15 61.16
CA ASN A 321 7.79 1.11 62.14
C ASN A 321 6.34 0.88 62.69
N HIS A 322 5.93 -0.39 62.51
CA HIS A 322 5.20 -1.33 63.41
C HIS A 322 3.78 -0.98 63.91
N MET A 323 2.79 -1.84 63.62
CA MET A 323 2.39 -2.98 64.47
C MET A 323 1.24 -3.80 63.85
N GLU A 324 1.23 -5.10 64.13
CA GLU A 324 0.19 -6.10 63.85
C GLU A 324 -1.11 -5.89 64.67
N SER A 325 -2.12 -6.65 64.23
CA SER A 325 -3.19 -7.29 65.02
C SER A 325 -4.63 -6.72 64.94
N SER A 326 -5.49 -7.53 64.31
CA SER A 326 -6.67 -8.18 64.88
C SER A 326 -7.91 -7.37 65.32
N GLN A 327 -9.06 -7.88 64.83
CA GLN A 327 -10.41 -7.89 65.40
C GLN A 327 -11.19 -6.56 65.46
N GLN A 328 -12.23 -6.43 64.63
CA GLN A 328 -13.63 -6.70 64.98
C GLN A 328 -14.52 -6.74 63.74
#